data_AF-A0A183UUU0-F1
#
_entry.id   AF-A0A183UUU0-F1
#
_cell.length_a   1.000
_cell.length_b   1.000
_cell.length_c   1.000
_cell.angle_alpha   90.00
_cell.angle_beta   90.00
_cell.angle_gamma   90.00
#
_symmetry.space_group_name_H-M   'P 1'
#
loop_
_entity.id
_entity.type
_entity.pdbx_description
1 polymer ?
#
loop_
_entity_poly.entity_id
_entity_poly.type
_entity_poly.pdbx_seq_one_letter_code
_entity_poly.pdbx_strand_id
1 'polypeptide(L)'
;MAHLVENGVINDGSWSLSVLVTDMNIQRTLFVTGQLHIGGLMLKLVDEIDLFFASVVEFKNGAELNNGTVSNPNRMQISVY
;
A
#
# COMPACT_ATOMS: atom_id res chain seq x y z
N MET A 1 32.91 -1.51 6.30
CA MET A 1 31.52 -1.09 6.06
C MET A 1 31.58 0.13 5.17
N ALA A 2 31.31 -0.02 3.88
CA ALA A 2 31.35 1.08 2.92
C ALA A 2 30.03 1.85 3.00
N HIS A 3 30.11 3.09 3.48
CA HIS A 3 29.02 4.03 3.53
C HIS A 3 28.87 4.65 2.13
N LEU A 4 27.83 4.28 1.39
CA LEU A 4 27.54 4.85 0.07
C LEU A 4 26.91 6.23 0.28
N VAL A 5 27.75 7.26 0.39
CA VAL A 5 27.30 8.66 0.28
C VAL A 5 27.09 8.95 -1.19
N GLU A 6 25.85 9.00 -1.62
CA GLU A 6 25.47 9.71 -2.83
C GLU A 6 24.91 11.08 -2.40
N ASN A 7 25.58 12.16 -2.80
CA ASN A 7 25.10 13.54 -2.64
C ASN A 7 24.91 14.08 -1.20
N GLY A 8 25.60 13.53 -0.19
CA GLY A 8 25.53 14.03 1.19
C GLY A 8 24.28 13.58 1.96
N VAL A 9 23.46 12.73 1.36
CA VAL A 9 22.37 12.03 2.04
C VAL A 9 22.94 10.70 2.56
N ILE A 10 22.80 10.47 3.86
CA ILE A 10 23.08 9.16 4.46
C ILE A 10 22.05 8.19 3.88
N ASN A 11 22.45 7.44 2.86
CA ASN A 11 21.60 6.40 2.29
C ASN A 11 21.89 5.12 3.06
N ASP A 12 20.89 4.61 3.77
CA ASP A 12 20.99 3.42 4.61
C ASP A 12 21.07 2.12 3.77
N GLY A 13 21.15 2.25 2.45
CA GLY A 13 21.17 1.12 1.52
C GLY A 13 19.79 0.50 1.30
N SER A 14 18.72 1.21 1.65
CA SER A 14 17.36 0.81 1.35
C SER A 14 17.06 0.92 -0.15
N TRP A 15 16.30 -0.03 -0.68
CA TRP A 15 15.85 -0.04 -2.07
C TRP A 15 14.41 -0.56 -2.17
N SER A 16 13.74 -0.27 -3.28
CA SER A 16 12.36 -0.69 -3.53
C SER A 16 12.31 -2.06 -4.22
N LEU A 17 11.68 -3.02 -3.55
CA LEU A 17 11.41 -4.35 -4.07
C LEU A 17 9.96 -4.48 -4.50
N SER A 18 9.73 -4.73 -5.79
CA SER A 18 8.40 -5.02 -6.34
C SER A 18 8.10 -6.51 -6.24
N VAL A 19 7.00 -6.86 -5.56
CA VAL A 19 6.54 -8.24 -5.37
C VAL A 19 5.17 -8.42 -6.01
N LEU A 20 5.07 -9.38 -6.93
CA LEU A 20 3.79 -9.84 -7.47
C LEU A 20 3.31 -11.03 -6.63
N VAL A 21 2.19 -10.86 -5.95
CA VAL A 21 1.50 -11.96 -5.25
C VAL A 21 0.58 -12.63 -6.25
N THR A 22 1.01 -13.77 -6.79
CA THR A 22 0.34 -14.44 -7.93
C THR A 22 -1.08 -14.90 -7.61
N ASP A 23 -1.29 -15.47 -6.43
CA ASP A 23 -2.60 -16.03 -6.04
C ASP A 23 -3.68 -14.95 -5.89
N MET A 24 -3.26 -13.71 -5.65
CA MET A 24 -4.14 -12.55 -5.50
C MET A 24 -4.09 -11.61 -6.71
N ASN A 25 -3.13 -11.80 -7.62
CA ASN A 25 -2.83 -10.89 -8.73
C ASN A 25 -2.65 -9.41 -8.29
N ILE A 26 -1.94 -9.19 -7.18
CA ILE A 26 -1.67 -7.85 -6.62
C ILE A 26 -0.18 -7.59 -6.64
N GLN A 27 0.20 -6.37 -7.03
CA GLN A 27 1.57 -5.86 -6.95
C GLN A 27 1.76 -4.99 -5.71
N ARG A 28 2.83 -5.26 -4.94
CA ARG A 28 3.25 -4.46 -3.78
C ARG A 28 4.69 -4.02 -3.93
N THR A 29 4.99 -2.81 -3.48
CA THR A 29 6.35 -2.26 -3.46
C THR A 29 6.78 -2.10 -2.01
N LEU A 30 7.82 -2.82 -1.62
CA LEU A 30 8.36 -2.82 -0.26
C LEU A 30 9.71 -2.12 -0.24
N PHE A 31 9.93 -1.19 0.69
CA PHE A 31 11.26 -0.65 0.95
C PHE A 31 12.02 -1.59 1.88
N VAL A 32 13.19 -2.07 1.44
CA VAL A 32 13.96 -3.12 2.12
C VAL A 32 15.44 -2.77 2.12
N THR A 33 16.17 -3.25 3.12
CA THR A 33 17.64 -3.20 3.15
C THR A 33 18.20 -4.58 2.85
N GLY A 34 19.46 -4.65 2.43
CA GLY A 34 20.15 -5.93 2.20
C GLY A 34 20.33 -6.81 3.45
N GLN A 35 19.98 -6.32 4.65
CA GLN A 35 20.02 -7.07 5.91
C GLN A 35 18.69 -7.80 6.21
N LEU A 36 17.61 -7.44 5.53
CA LEU A 36 16.30 -8.07 5.74
C LEU A 36 16.30 -9.47 5.14
N HIS A 37 16.20 -10.48 5.99
CA HIS A 37 16.08 -11.88 5.56
C HIS A 37 14.68 -12.17 4.98
N ILE A 38 14.58 -13.25 4.21
CA ILE A 38 13.34 -13.60 3.46
C ILE A 38 12.14 -13.79 4.39
N GLY A 39 12.31 -14.39 5.57
CA GLY A 39 11.24 -14.53 6.57
C GLY A 39 10.66 -13.18 7.00
N GLY A 40 11.51 -12.21 7.37
CA GLY A 40 11.09 -10.85 7.72
C GLY A 40 10.45 -10.11 6.54
N LEU A 41 10.93 -10.34 5.31
CA LEU A 41 10.29 -9.82 4.10
C LEU A 41 8.85 -10.35 3.94
N MET A 42 8.65 -11.65 4.18
CA MET A 42 7.32 -12.27 4.09
C MET A 42 6.36 -11.73 5.13
N LEU A 43 6.81 -11.53 6.37
CA LEU A 43 5.98 -10.91 7.42
C LEU A 43 5.56 -9.49 7.04
N LYS A 44 6.53 -8.67 6.58
CA LYS A 44 6.24 -7.31 6.11
C LYS A 44 5.24 -7.30 4.93
N LEU A 45 5.34 -8.26 4.02
CA LEU A 45 4.39 -8.41 2.92
C LEU A 45 2.98 -8.73 3.42
N VAL A 46 2.85 -9.61 4.42
CA VAL A 46 1.55 -9.96 5.01
C VAL A 46 0.92 -8.74 5.70
N ASP A 47 1.69 -7.98 6.47
CA ASP A 47 1.19 -6.77 7.15
C ASP A 47 0.67 -5.71 6.15
N GLU A 48 1.39 -5.47 5.05
CA GLU A 48 0.98 -4.54 3.99
C GLU A 48 -0.31 -4.98 3.28
N ILE A 49 -0.49 -6.29 3.12
CA ILE A 49 -1.70 -6.85 2.52
C ILE A 49 -2.88 -6.72 3.50
N ASP A 50 -2.68 -6.98 4.78
CA ASP A 50 -3.72 -6.86 5.80
C ASP A 50 -4.20 -5.41 5.95
N LEU A 51 -3.28 -4.45 6.02
CA LEU A 51 -3.61 -3.01 6.03
C LEU A 51 -4.41 -2.59 4.79
N PHE A 52 -4.05 -3.11 3.61
CA PHE A 52 -4.83 -2.87 2.41
C PHE A 52 -6.26 -3.39 2.56
N PHE A 53 -6.46 -4.61 3.07
CA PHE A 53 -7.80 -5.14 3.27
C PHE A 53 -8.60 -4.37 4.32
N ALA A 54 -7.97 -3.98 5.43
CA ALA A 54 -8.59 -3.16 6.46
C ALA A 54 -9.10 -1.83 5.88
N SER A 55 -8.26 -1.11 5.12
CA SER A 55 -8.67 0.14 4.49
C SER A 55 -9.82 -0.06 3.49
N VAL A 56 -9.80 -1.13 2.69
CA VAL A 56 -10.88 -1.46 1.76
C VAL A 56 -12.20 -1.77 2.49
N VAL A 57 -12.14 -2.43 3.64
CA VAL A 57 -13.32 -2.72 4.47
C VAL A 57 -13.88 -1.44 5.08
N GLU A 58 -13.04 -0.52 5.55
CA GLU A 58 -13.49 0.79 6.03
C GLU A 58 -14.17 1.60 4.93
N PHE A 59 -13.65 1.60 3.69
CA PHE A 59 -14.32 2.25 2.57
C PHE A 59 -15.69 1.63 2.24
N LYS A 60 -15.87 0.33 2.45
CA LYS A 60 -17.16 -0.35 2.25
C LYS A 60 -18.14 -0.08 3.40
N ASN A 61 -17.66 -0.03 4.64
CA ASN A 61 -18.48 0.23 5.82
C ASN A 61 -18.83 1.72 5.98
N GLY A 62 -18.03 2.62 5.41
CA GLY A 62 -18.30 4.06 5.38
C GLY A 62 -19.33 4.49 4.31
N ALA A 63 -19.79 3.56 3.46
CA ALA A 63 -20.77 3.84 2.39
C ALA A 63 -22.24 3.67 2.83
N GLU A 64 -22.52 3.34 4.09
CA GLU A 64 -23.88 3.34 4.65
C GLU A 64 -24.19 4.65 5.36
N LEU A 65 -24.34 5.72 4.58
CA LEU A 65 -25.10 6.89 5.03
C LEU A 65 -26.57 6.71 4.60
N ASN A 66 -27.36 6.39 5.62
CA ASN A 66 -28.81 6.27 5.61
C ASN A 66 -29.50 7.42 4.86
N ASN A 67 -30.58 7.08 4.15
CA ASN A 67 -31.47 7.97 3.40
C ASN A 67 -30.88 8.60 2.12
N GLY A 68 -30.66 7.76 1.11
CA GLY A 68 -31.03 8.13 -0.26
C GLY A 68 -30.07 9.01 -1.06
N THR A 69 -28.75 8.81 -0.98
CA THR A 69 -27.86 9.14 -2.12
C THR A 69 -26.59 8.29 -2.08
N VAL A 70 -26.39 7.44 -3.08
CA VAL A 70 -25.10 6.76 -3.34
C VAL A 70 -24.22 7.75 -4.10
N SER A 71 -23.31 8.41 -3.38
CA SER A 71 -22.25 9.19 -4.03
C SER A 71 -21.14 8.26 -4.49
N ASN A 72 -21.12 7.96 -5.79
CA ASN A 72 -20.00 7.30 -6.44
C ASN A 72 -18.94 8.35 -6.81
N PRO A 73 -17.73 8.33 -6.23
CA PRO A 73 -16.70 9.34 -6.49
C PRO A 73 -16.14 9.29 -7.92
N ASN A 74 -16.43 8.24 -8.70
CA ASN A 74 -16.00 8.10 -10.10
C ASN A 74 -17.08 8.48 -11.12
N ARG A 75 -18.20 9.09 -10.72
CA ARG A 75 -19.14 9.74 -11.65
C ARG A 75 -19.36 11.19 -11.26
N MET A 76 -19.09 12.09 -12.21
CA MET A 76 -19.46 13.50 -12.18
C MET A 76 -20.87 13.66 -11.60
N GLN A 77 -20.97 14.27 -10.41
CA GLN A 77 -22.26 14.57 -9.79
C GLN A 77 -22.77 15.89 -10.36
N ILE A 78 -23.82 15.80 -11.18
CA ILE A 78 -24.61 16.97 -11.59
C ILE A 78 -25.69 17.15 -10.53
N SER A 79 -25.61 18.24 -9.77
CA SER A 79 -26.71 18.68 -8.89
C SER A 79 -27.51 19.74 -9.65
N VAL A 80 -28.77 19.43 -9.93
CA VAL A 80 -29.75 20.35 -10.50
C VAL A 80 -30.47 21.05 -9.35
N TYR A 81 -30.23 22.35 -9.19
CA TYR A 81 -31.13 23.35 -8.58
C TYR A 81 -30.88 24.71 -9.23
#